data_AF-A0A5B8HI57-F1
#
_entry.id   AF-A0A5B8HI57-F1
#
_cell.length_a   1.000
_cell.length_b   1.000
_cell.length_c   1.000
_cell.angle_alpha   90.00
_cell.angle_beta   90.00
_cell.angle_gamma   90.00
#
_symmetry.space_group_name_H-M   'P 1'
#
loop_
_entity.id
_entity.type
_entity.pdbx_description
1 polymer ?
#
loop_
_entity_poly.entity_id
_entity_poly.type
_entity_poly.pdbx_seq_one_letter_code
_entity_poly.pdbx_strand_id
1 'polypeptide(L)'
;MSPCVDGTVAPDHELRRWFHANSLQWETFVGMYRAQLRQHTAWQPLVALLRQGQSITLLYGSRDRERNHAIVLRDFLIEQVTLSERG
;
A
#
# COMPACT_ATOMS: atom_id res chain seq x y z
N MET A 1 -26.44 -6.12 1.61
CA MET A 1 -25.76 -4.95 2.21
C MET A 1 -24.28 -5.23 2.17
N SER A 2 -23.57 -4.72 1.16
CA SER A 2 -22.11 -4.81 1.12
C SER A 2 -21.55 -3.74 2.06
N PRO A 3 -20.68 -4.07 3.02
CA PRO A 3 -20.08 -3.06 3.88
C PRO A 3 -19.26 -2.11 2.99
N CYS A 4 -19.62 -0.84 2.97
CA CYS A 4 -18.80 0.22 2.40
C CYS A 4 -17.47 0.23 3.15
N VAL A 5 -16.42 -0.31 2.53
CA VAL A 5 -15.07 -0.21 3.06
C VAL A 5 -14.58 1.22 2.81
N ASP A 6 -14.68 2.06 3.83
CA ASP A 6 -14.02 3.38 3.91
C ASP A 6 -12.49 3.25 4.05
N GLY A 7 -11.94 2.03 3.98
CA GLY A 7 -10.51 1.80 3.95
C GLY A 7 -9.95 2.22 2.59
N THR A 8 -9.26 3.34 2.53
CA THR A 8 -8.39 3.65 1.39
C THR A 8 -7.08 2.87 1.55
N VAL A 9 -6.43 2.51 0.45
CA VAL A 9 -5.07 1.94 0.50
C VAL A 9 -3.99 3.00 0.67
N ALA A 10 -4.33 4.27 0.82
CA ALA A 10 -3.38 5.36 1.04
C ALA A 10 -2.96 5.45 2.51
N PRO A 11 -1.73 5.93 2.79
CA PRO A 11 -1.28 6.13 4.16
C PRO A 11 -2.10 7.19 4.87
N ASP A 12 -2.35 6.98 6.16
CA ASP A 12 -3.06 7.95 6.99
C ASP A 12 -2.37 9.33 6.99
N HIS A 13 -3.14 10.38 7.24
CA HIS A 13 -2.64 11.75 7.34
C HIS A 13 -1.52 11.91 8.38
N GLU A 14 -1.61 11.22 9.52
CA GLU A 14 -0.58 11.25 10.55
C GLU A 14 0.72 10.59 10.08
N LEU A 15 0.61 9.44 9.41
CA LEU A 15 1.75 8.71 8.87
C LEU A 15 2.43 9.51 7.74
N ARG A 16 1.65 10.19 6.89
CA ARG A 16 2.17 11.12 5.87
C ARG A 16 2.95 12.26 6.50
N ARG A 17 2.38 12.95 7.51
CA ARG A 17 3.07 14.03 8.22
C ARG A 17 4.37 13.54 8.88
N TRP A 18 4.33 12.38 9.52
CA TRP A 18 5.51 11.78 10.13
C TRP A 18 6.61 11.50 9.11
N PHE A 19 6.27 10.98 7.94
CA PHE A 19 7.23 10.74 6.86
C PHE A 19 7.85 12.02 6.31
N HIS A 20 7.05 13.07 6.12
CA HIS A 20 7.56 14.37 5.68
C HIS A 20 8.53 14.98 6.71
N ALA A 21 8.31 14.75 8.01
CA ALA A 21 9.22 15.21 9.06
C ALA A 21 10.46 14.30 9.22
N ASN A 22 10.38 13.02 8.86
CA ASN A 22 11.41 12.00 9.11
C ASN A 22 11.81 11.26 7.82
N SER A 23 12.01 11.98 6.72
CA SER A 23 12.26 11.40 5.38
C SER A 23 13.52 10.52 5.29
N LEU A 24 14.45 10.66 6.26
CA LEU A 24 15.63 9.81 6.41
C LEU A 24 15.31 8.42 6.99
N GLN A 25 14.15 8.24 7.63
CA GLN A 25 13.70 7.01 8.28
C GLN A 25 12.77 6.19 7.37
N TRP A 26 13.21 5.92 6.14
CA TRP A 26 12.42 5.22 5.13
C TRP A 26 11.97 3.83 5.58
N GLU A 27 12.87 3.03 6.14
CA GLU A 27 12.55 1.66 6.57
C GLU A 27 11.46 1.61 7.65
N THR A 28 11.51 2.55 8.60
CA THR A 28 10.48 2.73 9.63
C THR A 28 9.13 3.07 9.01
N PHE A 29 9.10 3.99 8.04
CA PHE A 29 7.89 4.32 7.31
C PHE A 29 7.30 3.09 6.58
N VAL A 30 8.15 2.32 5.90
CA VAL A 30 7.74 1.08 5.21
C VAL A 30 7.10 0.10 6.20
N GLY A 31 7.73 -0.11 7.36
CA GLY A 31 7.21 -0.99 8.40
C GLY A 31 5.85 -0.54 8.94
N MET A 32 5.73 0.74 9.31
CA MET A 32 4.48 1.32 9.83
C MET A 32 3.36 1.25 8.78
N TYR A 33 3.66 1.57 7.53
CA TYR A 33 2.66 1.55 6.46
C TYR A 33 2.22 0.13 6.11
N ARG A 34 3.15 -0.84 6.04
CA ARG A 34 2.78 -2.26 5.85
C ARG A 34 1.93 -2.77 7.01
N ALA A 35 2.25 -2.37 8.25
CA ALA A 35 1.44 -2.73 9.41
C ALA A 35 0.02 -2.16 9.31
N GLN A 36 -0.14 -0.91 8.85
CA GLN A 36 -1.44 -0.30 8.57
C GLN A 36 -2.17 -1.06 7.45
N LEU A 37 -1.50 -1.36 6.34
CA LEU A 37 -2.12 -2.12 5.23
C LEU A 37 -2.65 -3.48 5.71
N ARG A 38 -1.93 -4.20 6.57
CA ARG A 38 -2.38 -5.48 7.13
C ARG A 38 -3.59 -5.36 8.07
N GLN A 39 -3.81 -4.20 8.68
CA GLN A 39 -4.98 -3.95 9.54
C GLN A 39 -6.25 -3.67 8.75
N HIS A 40 -6.12 -3.22 7.49
CA HIS A 40 -7.24 -2.96 6.61
C HIS A 40 -7.40 -4.06 5.56
N THR A 41 -8.58 -4.17 4.95
CA THR A 41 -8.87 -5.13 3.86
C THR A 41 -8.97 -4.46 2.50
N ALA A 42 -8.75 -3.14 2.43
CA ALA A 42 -8.85 -2.33 1.22
C ALA A 42 -7.94 -2.80 0.06
N TRP A 43 -6.84 -3.49 0.38
CA TRP A 43 -5.89 -4.02 -0.61
C TRP A 43 -6.34 -5.35 -1.24
N GLN A 44 -7.25 -6.09 -0.60
CA GLN A 44 -7.74 -7.38 -1.09
C GLN A 44 -8.34 -7.32 -2.49
N PRO A 45 -9.23 -6.36 -2.84
CA PRO A 45 -9.74 -6.25 -4.20
C PRO A 45 -8.63 -5.95 -5.22
N LEU A 46 -7.58 -5.22 -4.86
CA LEU A 46 -6.45 -4.95 -5.75
C LEU A 46 -5.67 -6.24 -6.07
N VAL A 47 -5.43 -7.08 -5.06
CA VAL A 47 -4.81 -8.40 -5.27
C VAL A 47 -5.67 -9.28 -6.17
N ALA A 48 -6.99 -9.26 -5.99
CA ALA A 48 -7.91 -10.01 -6.84
C ALA A 48 -7.86 -9.56 -8.31
N LEU A 49 -7.77 -8.26 -8.58
CA LEU A 49 -7.61 -7.71 -9.94
C LEU A 49 -6.26 -8.12 -10.55
N LEU A 50 -5.16 -8.03 -9.78
CA LEU A 50 -3.84 -8.45 -10.25
C LEU A 50 -3.80 -9.94 -10.63
N ARG A 51 -4.48 -10.80 -9.87
CA ARG A 51 -4.62 -12.23 -10.19
C ARG A 51 -5.42 -12.49 -11.47
N GLN A 52 -6.38 -11.61 -11.79
CA GLN A 52 -7.12 -11.67 -13.05
C GLN A 52 -6.29 -11.17 -14.25
N GLY A 53 -5.02 -10.84 -14.04
CA GLY A 53 -4.13 -10.30 -15.08
C GLY A 53 -4.37 -8.83 -15.40
N GLN A 54 -5.15 -8.11 -14.58
CA GLN A 54 -5.36 -6.68 -14.76
C GLN A 54 -4.16 -5.89 -14.24
N SER A 55 -3.79 -4.86 -14.99
CA SER A 55 -2.79 -3.89 -14.56
C SER A 55 -3.41 -2.84 -13.64
N ILE A 56 -2.68 -2.48 -12.59
CA ILE A 56 -3.08 -1.42 -11.65
C ILE A 56 -2.08 -0.28 -11.76
N THR A 57 -2.58 0.93 -12.03
CA THR A 57 -1.78 2.16 -12.04
C THR A 57 -1.89 2.85 -10.69
N LEU A 58 -0.79 2.94 -9.96
CA LEU A 58 -0.72 3.66 -8.69
C LEU A 58 -0.34 5.12 -8.93
N LEU A 59 -1.25 6.04 -8.64
CA LEU A 59 -1.01 7.47 -8.71
C LEU A 59 -0.46 7.97 -7.38
N TYR A 60 0.59 8.79 -7.42
CA TYR A 60 1.18 9.43 -6.24
C TYR A 60 1.49 10.90 -6.53
N GLY A 61 1.30 11.76 -5.53
CA GLY A 61 1.56 13.21 -5.62
C GLY A 61 2.90 13.65 -5.04
N SER A 62 3.78 12.72 -4.67
CA SER A 62 5.08 13.05 -4.06
C SER A 62 6.12 13.39 -5.13
N ARG A 63 6.98 14.39 -4.86
CA ARG A 63 8.12 14.73 -5.74
C ARG A 63 9.16 13.60 -5.80
N ASP A 64 9.29 12.81 -4.75
CA ASP A 64 10.21 11.68 -4.66
C ASP A 64 9.68 10.44 -5.38
N ARG A 65 10.31 10.15 -6.52
CA ARG A 65 9.96 8.98 -7.34
C ARG A 65 10.51 7.67 -6.78
N GLU A 66 11.56 7.75 -5.96
CA GLU A 66 12.26 6.57 -5.40
C GLU A 66 11.77 6.21 -3.99
N ARG A 67 11.24 7.19 -3.24
CA ARG A 67 10.75 7.01 -1.87
C ARG A 67 9.34 7.57 -1.72
N ASN A 68 8.35 6.81 -2.19
CA ASN A 68 6.94 7.15 -2.06
C ASN A 68 6.10 5.95 -1.60
N HIS A 69 4.95 6.23 -1.00
CA HIS A 69 4.01 5.22 -0.51
C HIS A 69 3.51 4.28 -1.61
N ALA A 70 3.45 4.71 -2.88
CA ALA A 70 3.02 3.85 -3.97
C ALA A 70 4.02 2.72 -4.24
N ILE A 71 5.32 2.94 -4.06
CA ILE A 71 6.34 1.86 -4.14
C ILE A 71 6.09 0.81 -3.08
N VAL A 72 5.81 1.23 -1.84
CA VAL A 72 5.56 0.30 -0.73
C VAL A 72 4.28 -0.49 -0.95
N LEU A 73 3.22 0.18 -1.42
CA LEU A 73 1.96 -0.48 -1.75
C LEU A 73 2.13 -1.48 -2.89
N ARG A 74 2.87 -1.12 -3.95
CA ARG A 74 3.19 -2.02 -5.06
C ARG A 74 3.89 -3.28 -4.56
N ASP A 75 4.97 -3.12 -3.79
CA ASP A 75 5.74 -4.24 -3.25
C ASP A 75 4.87 -5.15 -2.38
N PHE A 76 4.05 -4.56 -1.51
CA PHE A 76 3.10 -5.27 -0.68
C PHE A 76 2.08 -6.08 -1.52
N LEU A 77 1.48 -5.48 -2.54
CA LEU A 77 0.50 -6.16 -3.40
C LEU A 77 1.13 -7.33 -4.16
N ILE A 78 2.34 -7.15 -4.71
CA ILE A 78 3.07 -8.21 -5.41
C ILE A 78 3.36 -9.37 -4.45
N GLU A 79 3.83 -9.07 -3.23
CA GLU A 79 4.06 -10.08 -2.19
C GLU A 79 2.78 -10.87 -1.87
N GLN A 80 1.63 -10.20 -1.73
CA GLN A 80 0.36 -10.87 -1.46
C GLN A 80 -0.09 -11.77 -2.62
N VAL A 81 0.11 -11.33 -3.87
CA VAL A 81 -0.16 -12.16 -5.05
C VAL A 81 0.74 -13.40 -5.02
N THR A 82 2.06 -13.23 -4.92
CA THR A 82 3.03 -14.34 -4.93
C THR A 82 2.84 -15.34 -3.79
N LEU A 83 2.54 -14.86 -2.57
CA LEU A 83 2.33 -15.75 -1.42
C LEU A 83 1.12 -16.67 -1.59
N SER A 84 0.12 -16.22 -2.34
CA SER A 84 -1.14 -16.95 -2.49
C SER A 84 -1.12 -17.99 -3.60
N GLU A 85 -0.20 -17.88 -4.56
CA GLU A 85 0.03 -18.90 -5.60
C GLU A 85 0.82 -20.11 -5.06
N ARG A 86 1.33 -20.02 -3.81
CA ARG A 86 2.05 -21.11 -3.12
C ARG A 86 1.18 -21.94 -2.17
N GLY A 87 -0.14 -21.79 -2.24
CA GLY A 87 -1.11 -22.60 -1.49
C GLY A 87 -2.01 -23.38 -2.44
#